data_AF-A0A922SR16-F1
#
_entry.id   AF-A0A922SR16-F1
#
_cell.length_a   1.000
_cell.length_b   1.000
_cell.length_c   1.000
_cell.angle_alpha   90.00
_cell.angle_beta   90.00
_cell.angle_gamma   90.00
#
_symmetry.space_group_name_H-M   'P 1'
#
loop_
_entity.id
_entity.type
_entity.pdbx_description
1 polymer ?
#
loop_
_entity_poly.entity_id
_entity_poly.type
_entity_poly.pdbx_seq_one_letter_code
_entity_poly.pdbx_strand_id
1 'polypeptide(L)'
;MSIIASPRPSSSVRSPSLTRTSIDSSSSHRPPQAIRRNRAALREFYGLKNGPRDGTPDARISEEPSRSQVALDDEETLTELDSADFNAEAFVEALLAKEGLKGVLKVEADLISQIRNLDSDRKSLVYDNYSKLLSATSTIRRMRGNMDPLAPTTHTLGPAISHIAETAASLSSSLHEIPQPKEEGLGISINVEQDQGDKTEAEKKKKRQKDTVKWVLDTPRRLQELIDQEQDEEAEKEWEEVSKILDKWKGVAGVEELRERCEEIMEEEEESD
;
A
#
# COMPACT_ATOMS: atom_id res chain seq x y z
N MET A 1 61.27 -32.19 -41.32
CA MET A 1 60.24 -31.13 -41.18
C MET A 1 60.81 -30.07 -40.27
N SER A 2 61.13 -28.90 -40.82
CA SER A 2 61.91 -27.86 -40.14
C SER A 2 61.03 -27.02 -39.21
N ILE A 3 61.51 -26.87 -37.98
CA ILE A 3 61.01 -25.98 -36.92
C ILE A 3 61.67 -24.61 -37.12
N ILE A 4 60.86 -23.57 -37.31
CA ILE A 4 61.30 -22.17 -37.32
C ILE A 4 60.60 -21.44 -36.18
N ALA A 5 61.41 -20.77 -35.37
CA ALA A 5 61.04 -20.01 -34.19
C ALA A 5 61.10 -18.50 -34.45
N SER A 6 60.41 -17.75 -33.57
CA SER A 6 60.51 -16.30 -33.23
C SER A 6 59.71 -15.29 -34.07
N PRO A 7 59.44 -14.05 -33.57
CA PRO A 7 59.09 -13.64 -32.20
C PRO A 7 57.87 -12.66 -32.12
N ARG A 8 57.39 -12.43 -30.88
CA ARG A 8 56.35 -11.49 -30.40
C ARG A 8 56.41 -10.04 -30.96
N PRO A 9 55.30 -9.27 -30.85
CA PRO A 9 55.21 -8.31 -29.73
C PRO A 9 53.86 -8.36 -28.97
N SER A 10 53.96 -8.35 -27.64
CA SER A 10 52.84 -8.15 -26.71
C SER A 10 52.46 -6.67 -26.66
N SER A 11 51.20 -6.31 -26.89
CA SER A 11 50.63 -5.02 -26.52
C SER A 11 49.74 -5.18 -25.29
N SER A 12 50.22 -4.66 -24.17
CA SER A 12 49.51 -4.53 -22.89
C SER A 12 48.88 -3.14 -22.85
N VAL A 13 47.54 -3.07 -22.82
CA VAL A 13 46.83 -1.82 -22.49
C VAL A 13 45.58 -2.11 -21.65
N ARG A 14 45.82 -2.25 -20.35
CA ARG A 14 45.13 -1.58 -19.21
C ARG A 14 43.62 -1.28 -19.33
N SER A 15 42.83 -1.94 -18.49
CA SER A 15 41.49 -1.48 -18.01
C SER A 15 41.47 -1.55 -16.46
N PRO A 16 40.45 -1.02 -15.77
CA PRO A 16 40.44 0.27 -15.09
C PRO A 16 40.63 0.14 -13.56
N SER A 17 41.27 1.13 -12.92
CA SER A 17 41.34 1.21 -11.46
C SER A 17 40.15 1.99 -10.89
N LEU A 18 39.39 1.31 -10.02
CA LEU A 18 38.44 1.89 -9.08
C LEU A 18 39.20 2.51 -7.90
N THR A 19 39.00 3.80 -7.64
CA THR A 19 39.39 4.45 -6.38
C THR A 19 38.21 5.19 -5.78
N ARG A 20 37.61 4.54 -4.79
CA ARG A 20 37.25 5.01 -3.44
C ARG A 20 36.68 6.43 -3.27
N THR A 21 35.46 6.44 -2.73
CA THR A 21 34.87 7.33 -1.71
C THR A 21 35.72 8.49 -1.17
N SER A 22 35.20 9.71 -1.25
CA SER A 22 35.37 10.73 -0.20
C SER A 22 34.16 11.66 -0.15
N ILE A 23 33.48 11.63 0.99
CA ILE A 23 32.61 12.67 1.50
C ILE A 23 33.49 13.83 1.98
N ASP A 24 33.19 15.05 1.54
CA ASP A 24 33.39 16.24 2.36
C ASP A 24 32.34 17.29 2.00
N SER A 25 31.84 17.96 3.03
CA SER A 25 30.69 18.84 3.02
C SER A 25 31.15 20.29 3.16
N SER A 26 30.49 21.20 2.42
CA SER A 26 30.00 22.53 2.86
C SER A 26 30.34 23.68 1.91
N SER A 27 29.30 24.18 1.23
CA SER A 27 28.91 25.60 1.12
C SER A 27 28.35 25.98 -0.26
N SER A 28 27.31 26.83 -0.21
CA SER A 28 26.59 27.48 -1.31
C SER A 28 25.33 26.79 -1.83
N HIS A 29 24.20 27.41 -1.50
CA HIS A 29 22.83 27.07 -1.89
C HIS A 29 22.61 27.29 -3.40
N ARG A 30 23.02 26.33 -4.23
CA ARG A 30 22.60 26.27 -5.64
C ARG A 30 22.20 24.84 -5.98
N PRO A 31 20.90 24.54 -6.14
CA PRO A 31 20.49 23.19 -6.50
C PRO A 31 21.04 22.83 -7.89
N PRO A 32 21.51 21.59 -8.08
CA PRO A 32 22.18 21.16 -9.31
C PRO A 32 21.23 21.27 -10.50
N GLN A 33 21.67 21.96 -11.55
CA GLN A 33 20.86 22.26 -12.74
C GLN A 33 20.31 21.01 -13.45
N ALA A 34 20.96 19.85 -13.28
CA ALA A 34 20.52 18.57 -13.86
C ALA A 34 19.15 18.11 -13.32
N ILE A 35 18.90 18.25 -12.01
CA ILE A 35 17.63 17.83 -11.39
C ILE A 35 16.49 18.75 -11.86
N ARG A 36 16.76 20.03 -12.07
CA ARG A 36 15.79 20.99 -12.60
C ARG A 36 15.45 20.74 -14.08
N ARG A 37 16.44 20.34 -14.89
CA ARG A 37 16.25 19.98 -16.31
C ARG A 37 15.40 18.71 -16.45
N ASN A 38 15.69 17.66 -15.69
CA ASN A 38 14.89 16.42 -15.70
C ASN A 38 13.46 16.66 -15.22
N ARG A 39 13.27 17.49 -14.20
CA ARG A 39 11.91 17.85 -13.73
C ARG A 39 11.16 18.71 -14.75
N ALA A 40 11.84 19.59 -15.48
CA ALA A 40 11.23 20.39 -16.54
C ALA A 40 10.82 19.52 -17.74
N ALA A 41 11.70 18.61 -18.18
CA ALA A 41 11.42 17.67 -19.27
C ALA A 41 10.24 16.74 -18.93
N LEU A 42 10.17 16.25 -17.69
CA LEU A 42 9.02 15.45 -17.24
C LEU A 42 7.71 16.26 -17.19
N ARG A 43 7.78 17.55 -16.86
CA ARG A 43 6.58 18.41 -16.84
C ARG A 43 6.08 18.74 -18.24
N GLU A 44 6.99 18.92 -19.17
CA GLU A 44 6.70 19.10 -20.60
C GLU A 44 6.11 17.83 -21.19
N PHE A 45 6.67 16.65 -20.87
CA PHE A 45 6.17 15.35 -21.29
C PHE A 45 4.75 15.04 -20.78
N TYR A 46 4.42 15.45 -19.55
CA TYR A 46 3.09 15.23 -18.96
C TYR A 46 2.14 16.43 -19.05
N GLY A 47 2.50 17.50 -19.76
CA GLY A 47 1.63 18.66 -19.97
C GLY A 47 1.21 19.42 -18.71
N LEU A 48 1.96 19.29 -17.61
CA LEU A 48 1.60 19.86 -16.31
C LEU A 48 1.96 21.36 -16.24
N LYS A 49 1.09 22.21 -16.78
CA LYS A 49 1.16 23.68 -16.67
C LYS A 49 0.79 24.11 -15.25
N ASN A 50 1.67 24.85 -14.58
CA ASN A 50 1.38 25.45 -13.27
C ASN A 50 0.38 26.61 -13.42
N GLY A 51 -0.56 26.74 -12.48
CA GLY A 51 -1.22 28.02 -12.15
C GLY A 51 -1.58 28.07 -10.66
N PRO A 52 -1.82 29.25 -10.05
CA PRO A 52 -1.29 30.59 -10.31
C PRO A 52 -0.65 31.23 -9.04
N ARG A 53 0.08 32.34 -9.18
CA ARG A 53 0.26 33.35 -8.12
C ARG A 53 0.17 34.76 -8.73
N ASP A 54 -0.98 35.40 -8.46
CA ASP A 54 -1.43 36.79 -8.54
C ASP A 54 -0.77 37.83 -9.46
N GLY A 55 -1.64 38.53 -10.23
CA GLY A 55 -1.50 39.96 -10.54
C GLY A 55 -1.94 40.38 -11.96
N THR A 56 -3.05 41.13 -12.04
CA THR A 56 -3.60 41.95 -13.17
C THR A 56 -4.52 41.27 -14.22
N PRO A 57 -5.71 41.85 -14.52
CA PRO A 57 -6.60 41.38 -15.57
C PRO A 57 -6.53 42.32 -16.80
N ASP A 58 -5.76 41.96 -17.81
CA ASP A 58 -6.04 42.43 -19.16
C ASP A 58 -5.35 41.54 -20.21
N ALA A 59 -5.87 41.59 -21.44
CA ALA A 59 -5.41 40.92 -22.65
C ALA A 59 -5.97 39.51 -22.93
N ARG A 60 -7.07 39.54 -23.68
CA ARG A 60 -7.52 38.55 -24.67
C ARG A 60 -6.35 37.95 -25.45
N ILE A 61 -6.12 36.63 -25.37
CA ILE A 61 -5.38 35.86 -26.39
C ILE A 61 -6.01 34.47 -26.47
N SER A 62 -7.03 34.35 -27.32
CA SER A 62 -7.40 33.09 -27.95
C SER A 62 -6.54 33.00 -29.20
N GLU A 63 -5.31 32.53 -29.04
CA GLU A 63 -4.46 32.09 -30.16
C GLU A 63 -3.98 30.70 -29.81
N GLU A 64 -4.49 29.73 -30.56
CA GLU A 64 -3.81 28.46 -30.76
C GLU A 64 -2.35 28.74 -31.11
N PRO A 65 -1.39 27.97 -30.58
CA PRO A 65 -0.09 27.95 -31.19
C PRO A 65 -0.26 27.25 -32.54
N SER A 66 -0.26 28.05 -33.61
CA SER A 66 0.04 27.60 -34.97
C SER A 66 1.26 26.68 -34.90
N ARG A 67 0.98 25.38 -34.87
CA ARG A 67 1.92 24.32 -35.18
C ARG A 67 2.53 24.72 -36.51
N SER A 68 3.83 24.97 -36.51
CA SER A 68 4.63 25.12 -37.70
C SER A 68 4.19 24.08 -38.71
N GLN A 69 3.58 24.57 -39.79
CA GLN A 69 2.86 23.86 -40.82
C GLN A 69 3.87 23.12 -41.73
N VAL A 70 4.60 22.15 -41.16
CA VAL A 70 5.56 21.26 -41.87
C VAL A 70 5.61 19.86 -41.25
N ALA A 71 4.62 19.44 -40.45
CA ALA A 71 4.68 18.14 -39.75
C ALA A 71 3.32 17.44 -39.70
N LEU A 72 2.60 17.42 -40.82
CA LEU A 72 1.35 16.67 -40.98
C LEU A 72 1.37 15.67 -42.15
N ASP A 73 2.51 15.51 -42.85
CA ASP A 73 2.63 14.52 -43.93
C ASP A 73 3.35 13.23 -43.51
N ASP A 74 4.00 13.20 -42.34
CA ASP A 74 4.86 12.06 -41.94
C ASP A 74 4.14 10.98 -41.09
N GLU A 75 2.89 11.18 -40.68
CA GLU A 75 2.13 10.23 -39.81
C GLU A 75 0.98 9.49 -40.54
N GLU A 76 0.60 9.89 -41.76
CA GLU A 76 -0.55 9.30 -42.46
C GLU A 76 -0.20 8.25 -43.54
N THR A 77 1.07 7.88 -43.68
CA THR A 77 1.42 6.70 -44.47
C THR A 77 2.11 5.70 -43.57
N LEU A 78 1.39 4.66 -43.16
CA LEU A 78 2.00 3.33 -43.26
C LEU A 78 2.61 3.32 -44.65
N THR A 79 3.94 3.43 -44.74
CA THR A 79 4.59 3.56 -46.03
C THR A 79 4.06 2.41 -46.87
N GLU A 80 3.66 2.63 -48.13
CA GLU A 80 3.08 1.57 -48.96
C GLU A 80 3.97 0.29 -48.96
N LEU A 81 5.26 0.47 -48.66
CA LEU A 81 6.32 -0.51 -48.41
C LEU A 81 6.11 -1.41 -47.18
N ASP A 82 5.48 -0.93 -46.10
CA ASP A 82 5.24 -1.66 -44.85
C ASP A 82 3.92 -2.47 -44.87
N SER A 83 3.17 -2.42 -45.99
CA SER A 83 1.93 -3.18 -46.14
C SER A 83 2.16 -4.69 -46.22
N ALA A 84 1.28 -5.49 -45.63
CA ALA A 84 1.42 -6.95 -45.61
C ALA A 84 1.35 -7.60 -47.01
N ASP A 85 0.64 -6.95 -47.94
CA ASP A 85 0.46 -7.39 -49.33
C ASP A 85 1.37 -6.61 -50.31
N PHE A 86 2.51 -6.09 -49.82
CA PHE A 86 3.42 -5.27 -50.62
C PHE A 86 3.91 -6.02 -51.88
N ASN A 87 3.69 -5.41 -53.06
CA ASN A 87 4.18 -5.90 -54.34
C ASN A 87 5.30 -4.98 -54.88
N ALA A 88 6.53 -5.50 -54.85
CA ALA A 88 7.71 -4.76 -55.29
C ALA A 88 7.69 -4.41 -56.78
N GLU A 89 7.19 -5.30 -57.65
CA GLU A 89 7.15 -5.07 -59.09
C GLU A 89 6.19 -3.92 -59.43
N ALA A 90 4.98 -3.96 -58.86
CA ALA A 90 3.98 -2.90 -59.05
C ALA A 90 4.46 -1.55 -58.48
N PHE A 91 5.16 -1.56 -57.34
CA PHE A 91 5.75 -0.34 -56.77
C PHE A 91 6.83 0.27 -57.66
N VAL A 92 7.72 -0.55 -58.22
CA VAL A 92 8.77 -0.07 -59.13
C VAL A 92 8.16 0.42 -60.45
N GLU A 93 7.18 -0.28 -61.01
CA GLU A 93 6.48 0.17 -62.22
C GLU A 93 5.77 1.52 -61.99
N ALA A 94 5.06 1.68 -60.88
CA ALA A 94 4.42 2.93 -60.50
C ALA A 94 5.45 4.06 -60.29
N LEU A 95 6.59 3.75 -59.66
CA LEU A 95 7.66 4.71 -59.42
C LEU A 95 8.31 5.17 -60.74
N LEU A 96 8.60 4.25 -61.66
CA LEU A 96 9.16 4.58 -62.98
C LEU A 96 8.16 5.33 -63.88
N ALA A 97 6.86 5.09 -63.72
CA ALA A 97 5.82 5.82 -64.44
C ALA A 97 5.62 7.26 -63.91
N LYS A 98 5.87 7.49 -62.62
CA LYS A 98 5.65 8.77 -61.95
C LYS A 98 6.89 9.67 -61.92
N GLU A 99 8.06 9.09 -61.67
CA GLU A 99 9.30 9.82 -61.42
C GLU A 99 10.30 9.69 -62.57
N GLY A 100 11.06 10.76 -62.83
CA GLY A 100 12.22 10.69 -63.73
C GLY A 100 13.45 10.05 -63.06
N LEU A 101 14.51 9.79 -63.82
CA LEU A 101 15.76 9.14 -63.33
C LEU A 101 16.30 9.75 -62.03
N LYS A 102 16.28 11.09 -61.90
CA LYS A 102 16.75 11.78 -60.69
C LYS A 102 15.89 11.46 -59.45
N GLY A 103 14.57 11.33 -59.63
CA GLY A 103 13.65 10.94 -58.57
C GLY A 103 13.89 9.50 -58.13
N VAL A 104 14.04 8.59 -59.11
CA VAL A 104 14.36 7.18 -58.87
C VAL A 104 15.65 7.01 -58.06
N LEU A 105 16.73 7.71 -58.45
CA LEU A 105 18.01 7.66 -57.72
C LEU A 105 17.90 8.24 -56.29
N LYS A 106 17.03 9.23 -56.08
CA LYS A 106 16.78 9.79 -54.75
C LYS A 106 16.06 8.77 -53.86
N VAL A 107 15.05 8.09 -54.40
CA VAL A 107 14.32 7.03 -53.70
C VAL A 107 15.24 5.85 -53.39
N GLU A 108 16.11 5.45 -54.32
CA GLU A 108 17.11 4.41 -54.06
C GLU A 108 18.05 4.79 -52.91
N ALA A 109 18.60 6.01 -52.94
CA ALA A 109 19.49 6.48 -51.88
C ALA A 109 18.80 6.53 -50.51
N ASP A 110 17.52 6.92 -50.48
CA ASP A 110 16.72 6.95 -49.27
C ASP A 110 16.44 5.54 -48.74
N LEU A 111 16.02 4.60 -49.61
CA LEU A 111 15.81 3.19 -49.25
C LEU A 111 17.09 2.56 -48.70
N ILE A 112 18.26 2.83 -49.29
CA ILE A 112 19.54 2.34 -48.76
C ILE A 112 19.81 2.89 -47.35
N SER A 113 19.47 4.15 -47.10
CA SER A 113 19.58 4.77 -45.77
C SER A 113 18.63 4.10 -44.78
N GLN A 114 17.37 3.91 -45.15
CA GLN A 114 16.35 3.25 -44.34
C GLN A 114 16.74 1.80 -44.00
N ILE A 115 17.25 1.03 -44.97
CA ILE A 115 17.73 -0.34 -44.73
C ILE A 115 18.85 -0.36 -43.67
N ARG A 116 19.79 0.58 -43.73
CA ARG A 116 20.88 0.68 -42.74
C ARG A 116 20.37 1.06 -41.36
N ASN A 117 19.41 1.98 -41.29
CA ASN A 117 18.78 2.38 -40.04
C ASN A 117 18.02 1.20 -39.43
N LEU A 118 17.24 0.47 -40.22
CA LEU A 118 16.48 -0.70 -39.78
C LEU A 118 17.39 -1.84 -39.28
N ASP A 119 18.55 -2.05 -39.90
CA ASP A 119 19.55 -2.99 -39.40
C ASP A 119 20.16 -2.54 -38.06
N SER A 120 20.42 -1.23 -37.90
CA SER A 120 20.87 -0.65 -36.63
C SER A 120 19.81 -0.81 -35.53
N ASP A 121 18.55 -0.53 -35.83
CA ASP A 121 17.43 -0.64 -34.89
C ASP A 121 17.20 -2.10 -34.49
N ARG A 122 17.25 -3.03 -35.44
CA ARG A 122 17.23 -4.47 -35.17
C ARG A 122 18.34 -4.87 -34.19
N LYS A 123 19.57 -4.40 -34.42
CA LYS A 123 20.69 -4.67 -33.49
C LYS A 123 20.42 -4.08 -32.12
N SER A 124 19.96 -2.84 -32.05
CA SER A 124 19.62 -2.17 -30.78
C SER A 124 18.57 -2.97 -29.99
N LEU A 125 17.49 -3.41 -30.65
CA LEU A 125 16.45 -4.24 -30.02
C LEU A 125 16.99 -5.56 -29.48
N VAL A 126 17.87 -6.21 -30.23
CA VAL A 126 18.53 -7.45 -29.80
C VAL A 126 19.41 -7.19 -28.57
N TYR A 127 20.22 -6.13 -28.57
CA TYR A 127 21.05 -5.75 -27.42
C TYR A 127 20.21 -5.41 -26.19
N ASP A 128 19.12 -4.67 -26.37
CA ASP A 128 18.21 -4.32 -25.29
C ASP A 128 17.55 -5.56 -24.70
N ASN A 129 17.09 -6.48 -25.54
CA ASN A 129 16.47 -7.72 -25.08
C ASN A 129 17.48 -8.61 -24.33
N TYR A 130 18.68 -8.82 -24.89
CA TYR A 130 19.72 -9.58 -24.21
C TYR A 130 20.18 -8.93 -22.92
N SER A 131 20.33 -7.61 -22.89
CA SER A 131 20.69 -6.84 -21.69
C SER A 131 19.62 -7.00 -20.61
N LYS A 132 18.33 -6.92 -20.98
CA LYS A 132 17.21 -7.17 -20.07
C LYS A 132 17.21 -8.60 -19.53
N LEU A 133 17.40 -9.61 -20.40
CA LEU A 133 17.46 -11.01 -19.99
C LEU A 133 18.64 -11.28 -19.05
N LEU A 134 19.82 -10.74 -19.37
CA LEU A 134 21.00 -10.86 -18.54
C LEU A 134 20.81 -10.17 -17.19
N SER A 135 20.21 -8.97 -17.18
CA SER A 135 19.86 -8.26 -15.96
C SER A 135 18.88 -9.06 -15.10
N ALA A 136 17.80 -9.58 -15.69
CA ALA A 136 16.83 -10.44 -15.01
C ALA A 136 17.49 -11.70 -14.41
N THR A 137 18.37 -12.35 -15.18
CA THR A 137 19.13 -13.52 -14.70
C THR A 137 20.05 -13.15 -13.55
N SER A 138 20.72 -12.00 -13.61
CA SER A 138 21.55 -11.49 -12.51
C SER A 138 20.72 -11.20 -11.26
N THR A 139 19.49 -10.69 -11.42
CA THR A 139 18.55 -10.43 -10.33
C THR A 139 18.11 -11.74 -9.69
N ILE A 140 17.73 -12.75 -10.48
CA ILE A 140 17.40 -14.08 -9.98
C ILE A 140 18.59 -14.67 -9.21
N ARG A 141 19.81 -14.54 -9.72
CA ARG A 141 21.01 -15.01 -9.04
C ARG A 141 21.24 -14.29 -7.70
N ARG A 142 21.05 -12.97 -7.64
CA ARG A 142 21.12 -12.20 -6.38
C ARG A 142 20.02 -12.61 -5.41
N MET A 143 18.78 -12.74 -5.88
CA MET A 143 17.66 -13.21 -5.06
C MET A 143 17.94 -14.59 -4.47
N ARG A 144 18.46 -15.52 -5.29
CA ARG A 144 18.85 -16.86 -4.82
C ARG A 144 19.98 -16.80 -3.81
N GLY A 145 21.05 -16.05 -4.10
CA GLY A 145 22.17 -15.87 -3.18
C GLY A 145 21.80 -15.21 -1.86
N ASN A 146 20.76 -14.38 -1.84
CA ASN A 146 20.22 -13.79 -0.62
C ASN A 146 19.24 -14.72 0.10
N MET A 147 18.54 -15.60 -0.61
CA MET A 147 17.55 -16.54 -0.04
C MET A 147 18.18 -17.85 0.48
N ASP A 148 19.22 -18.35 -0.20
CA ASP A 148 19.99 -19.53 0.22
C ASP A 148 20.51 -19.43 1.68
N PRO A 149 21.02 -18.27 2.18
CA PRO A 149 21.40 -18.11 3.59
C PRO A 149 20.23 -17.89 4.56
N LEU A 150 18.99 -17.68 4.09
CA LEU A 150 17.78 -17.65 4.94
C LEU A 150 17.13 -19.03 5.12
N ALA A 151 17.45 -20.02 4.29
CA ALA A 151 17.05 -21.41 4.51
C ALA A 151 17.59 -22.00 5.84
N PRO A 152 18.86 -21.80 6.25
CA PRO A 152 19.32 -22.29 7.55
C PRO A 152 18.76 -21.51 8.74
N THR A 153 18.51 -20.19 8.63
CA THR A 153 17.94 -19.41 9.75
C THR A 153 16.47 -19.74 9.99
N THR A 154 15.70 -20.05 8.95
CA THR A 154 14.34 -20.58 9.13
C THR A 154 14.33 -21.99 9.74
N HIS A 155 15.34 -22.81 9.46
CA HIS A 155 15.49 -24.13 10.09
C HIS A 155 15.89 -24.05 11.57
N THR A 156 16.58 -23.01 12.03
CA THR A 156 16.90 -22.81 13.45
C THR A 156 15.79 -22.11 14.24
N LEU A 157 14.93 -21.33 13.60
CA LEU A 157 13.79 -20.67 14.25
C LEU A 157 12.69 -21.65 14.68
N GLY A 158 12.42 -22.70 13.90
CA GLY A 158 11.41 -23.71 14.28
C GLY A 158 11.70 -24.38 15.63
N PRO A 159 12.90 -24.93 15.86
CA PRO A 159 13.31 -25.48 17.15
C PRO A 159 13.35 -24.44 18.27
N ALA A 160 13.82 -23.21 17.99
CA ALA A 160 13.86 -22.14 19.00
C ALA A 160 12.46 -21.70 19.46
N ILE A 161 11.51 -21.55 18.52
CA ILE A 161 10.11 -21.23 18.81
C ILE A 161 9.44 -22.38 19.56
N SER A 162 9.71 -23.62 19.18
CA SER A 162 9.19 -24.80 19.89
C SER A 162 9.70 -24.86 21.33
N HIS A 163 10.99 -24.59 21.55
CA HIS A 163 11.58 -24.51 22.88
C HIS A 163 10.97 -23.37 23.72
N ILE A 164 10.74 -22.19 23.12
CA ILE A 164 10.07 -21.07 23.80
C ILE A 164 8.62 -21.43 24.16
N ALA A 165 7.90 -22.11 23.27
CA ALA A 165 6.54 -22.54 23.53
C ALA A 165 6.47 -23.57 24.67
N GLU A 166 7.41 -24.54 24.69
CA GLU A 166 7.50 -25.55 25.73
C GLU A 166 7.88 -24.95 27.10
N THR A 167 8.82 -24.00 27.13
CA THR A 167 9.17 -23.30 28.37
C THR A 167 8.04 -22.39 28.85
N ALA A 168 7.35 -21.70 27.95
CA ALA A 168 6.18 -20.89 28.29
C ALA A 168 5.03 -21.76 28.83
N ALA A 169 4.76 -22.91 28.21
CA ALA A 169 3.78 -23.87 28.70
C ALA A 169 4.14 -24.41 30.08
N SER A 170 5.41 -24.77 30.31
CA SER A 170 5.90 -25.24 31.61
C SER A 170 5.83 -24.16 32.70
N LEU A 171 6.13 -22.90 32.36
CA LEU A 171 5.97 -21.77 33.28
C LEU A 171 4.50 -21.49 33.58
N SER A 172 3.63 -21.58 32.58
CA SER A 172 2.18 -21.38 32.77
C SER A 172 1.56 -22.47 33.63
N SER A 173 1.94 -23.74 33.42
CA SER A 173 1.48 -24.84 34.27
C SER A 173 2.00 -24.70 35.70
N SER A 174 3.27 -24.35 35.87
CA SER A 174 3.86 -24.09 37.20
C SER A 174 3.17 -22.92 37.92
N LEU A 175 2.80 -21.86 37.20
CA LEU A 175 2.05 -20.72 37.76
C LEU A 175 0.61 -21.10 38.14
N HIS A 176 -0.02 -22.01 37.39
CA HIS A 176 -1.38 -22.48 37.66
C HIS A 176 -1.44 -23.54 38.76
N GLU A 177 -0.36 -24.31 38.95
CA GLU A 177 -0.20 -25.27 40.04
C GLU A 177 0.08 -24.62 41.39
N ILE A 178 0.51 -23.35 41.43
CA ILE A 178 0.48 -22.56 42.66
C ILE A 178 -0.99 -22.30 42.99
N PRO A 179 -1.53 -22.85 44.09
CA PRO A 179 -2.92 -22.64 44.45
C PRO A 179 -3.11 -21.14 44.68
N GLN A 180 -3.87 -20.49 43.80
CA GLN A 180 -4.39 -19.15 44.02
C GLN A 180 -5.10 -19.14 45.38
N PRO A 181 -4.64 -18.39 46.40
CA PRO A 181 -5.49 -18.14 47.54
C PRO A 181 -6.67 -17.33 47.01
N LYS A 182 -7.88 -17.78 47.34
CA LYS A 182 -9.10 -17.03 47.08
C LYS A 182 -9.01 -15.72 47.86
N GLU A 183 -8.52 -14.67 47.21
CA GLU A 183 -8.50 -13.33 47.78
C GLU A 183 -9.42 -12.43 46.99
N GLU A 184 -10.55 -12.15 47.64
CA GLU A 184 -11.48 -11.08 47.35
C GLU A 184 -10.72 -9.76 47.37
N GLY A 185 -10.48 -9.14 46.21
CA GLY A 185 -9.78 -7.86 46.18
C GLY A 185 -9.55 -7.33 44.77
N LEU A 186 -10.19 -6.19 44.49
CA LEU A 186 -10.06 -5.30 43.33
C LEU A 186 -8.93 -5.58 42.29
N GLY A 187 -9.37 -5.75 41.04
CA GLY A 187 -8.88 -4.91 39.94
C GLY A 187 -7.71 -5.42 39.09
N ILE A 188 -8.06 -5.73 37.83
CA ILE A 188 -7.21 -5.71 36.62
C ILE A 188 -6.47 -7.01 36.31
N SER A 189 -7.15 -7.91 35.59
CA SER A 189 -6.54 -9.03 34.87
C SER A 189 -6.47 -8.69 33.38
N ILE A 190 -5.30 -8.26 32.90
CA ILE A 190 -5.01 -8.17 31.47
C ILE A 190 -4.66 -9.59 31.02
N ASN A 191 -5.60 -10.25 30.34
CA ASN A 191 -5.45 -11.63 29.87
C ASN A 191 -5.16 -11.62 28.37
N VAL A 192 -3.95 -12.01 27.98
CA VAL A 192 -3.48 -12.06 26.60
C VAL A 192 -3.94 -13.38 25.95
N GLU A 193 -4.99 -13.25 25.15
CA GLU A 193 -5.24 -13.83 23.83
C GLU A 193 -4.73 -15.24 23.47
N GLN A 194 -5.67 -16.19 23.38
CA GLN A 194 -5.84 -17.07 22.20
C GLN A 194 -7.16 -17.86 22.30
N ASP A 195 -8.29 -17.28 21.86
CA ASP A 195 -9.47 -17.99 21.31
C ASP A 195 -10.56 -16.98 20.85
N GLN A 196 -10.27 -16.20 19.80
CA GLN A 196 -10.97 -14.93 19.54
C GLN A 196 -12.41 -15.00 18.96
N GLY A 197 -12.92 -16.16 18.54
CA GLY A 197 -14.23 -16.24 17.87
C GLY A 197 -15.43 -16.25 18.84
N ASP A 198 -15.56 -17.33 19.61
CA ASP A 198 -16.81 -17.63 20.34
C ASP A 198 -16.86 -17.04 21.76
N LYS A 199 -15.71 -16.83 22.42
CA LYS A 199 -15.69 -16.30 23.80
C LYS A 199 -16.00 -14.81 23.88
N THR A 200 -15.70 -14.03 22.84
CA THR A 200 -15.95 -12.58 22.84
C THR A 200 -17.44 -12.25 22.88
N GLU A 201 -18.27 -13.02 22.17
CA GLU A 201 -19.73 -12.86 22.22
C GLU A 201 -20.31 -13.29 23.57
N ALA A 202 -19.79 -14.36 24.17
CA ALA A 202 -20.19 -14.79 25.51
C ALA A 202 -19.82 -13.77 26.60
N GLU A 203 -18.62 -13.17 26.53
CA GLU A 203 -18.18 -12.13 27.45
C GLU A 203 -18.95 -10.82 27.28
N LYS A 204 -19.24 -10.42 26.04
CA LYS A 204 -20.12 -9.27 25.76
C LYS A 204 -21.54 -9.49 26.30
N LYS A 205 -22.10 -10.69 26.12
CA LYS A 205 -23.42 -11.06 26.69
C LYS A 205 -23.41 -10.98 28.21
N LYS A 206 -22.38 -11.53 28.86
CA LYS A 206 -22.22 -11.47 30.32
C LYS A 206 -22.05 -10.03 30.81
N LYS A 207 -21.33 -9.19 30.07
CA LYS A 207 -21.17 -7.76 30.39
C LYS A 207 -22.51 -7.03 30.30
N ARG A 208 -23.27 -7.22 29.21
CA ARG A 208 -24.62 -6.65 29.06
C ARG A 208 -25.55 -7.07 30.19
N GLN A 209 -25.54 -8.34 30.57
CA GLN A 209 -26.33 -8.84 31.70
C GLN A 209 -25.93 -8.17 33.02
N LYS A 210 -24.63 -8.00 33.29
CA LYS A 210 -24.14 -7.28 34.47
C LYS A 210 -24.54 -5.81 34.47
N ASP A 211 -24.48 -5.16 33.32
CA ASP A 211 -24.85 -3.75 33.17
C ASP A 211 -26.37 -3.58 33.39
N THR A 212 -27.20 -4.50 32.90
CA THR A 212 -28.65 -4.53 33.18
C THR A 212 -28.93 -4.73 34.66
N VAL A 213 -28.25 -5.67 35.32
CA VAL A 213 -28.42 -5.89 36.77
C VAL A 213 -27.97 -4.67 37.56
N LYS A 214 -26.85 -4.04 37.18
CA LYS A 214 -26.36 -2.82 37.83
C LYS A 214 -27.35 -1.67 37.67
N TRP A 215 -27.96 -1.53 36.49
CA TRP A 215 -28.98 -0.51 36.24
C TRP A 215 -30.23 -0.74 37.08
N VAL A 216 -30.72 -1.98 37.20
CA VAL A 216 -31.86 -2.33 38.07
C VAL A 216 -31.54 -2.10 39.55
N LEU A 217 -30.32 -2.39 40.01
CA LEU A 217 -29.93 -2.13 41.40
C LEU A 217 -29.81 -0.64 41.75
N ASP A 218 -29.64 0.23 40.74
CA ASP A 218 -29.51 1.68 40.92
C ASP A 218 -30.85 2.41 40.82
N THR A 219 -31.96 1.69 40.59
CA THR A 219 -33.31 2.25 40.49
C THR A 219 -33.78 3.03 41.71
N PRO A 220 -33.57 2.60 42.97
CA PRO A 220 -34.06 3.38 44.12
C PRO A 220 -33.38 4.75 44.20
N ARG A 221 -32.13 4.88 43.78
CA ARG A 221 -31.45 6.18 43.73
C ARG A 221 -31.99 7.08 42.62
N ARG A 222 -32.29 6.49 41.47
CA ARG A 222 -32.84 7.22 40.32
C ARG A 222 -34.27 7.68 40.58
N LEU A 223 -35.10 6.84 41.20
CA LEU A 223 -36.45 7.22 41.62
C LEU A 223 -36.40 8.37 42.64
N GLN A 224 -35.52 8.28 43.64
CA GLN A 224 -35.34 9.36 44.61
C GLN A 224 -34.88 10.68 43.94
N GLU A 225 -33.96 10.60 42.97
CA GLU A 225 -33.48 11.79 42.23
C GLU A 225 -34.56 12.40 41.31
N LEU A 226 -35.49 11.59 40.79
CA LEU A 226 -36.62 12.07 39.98
C LEU A 226 -37.72 12.71 40.82
N ILE A 227 -37.99 12.15 42.01
CA ILE A 227 -38.91 12.72 43.00
C ILE A 227 -38.35 14.04 43.55
N ASP A 228 -37.04 14.11 43.84
CA ASP A 228 -36.36 15.35 44.22
C ASP A 228 -36.44 16.44 43.13
N GLN A 229 -36.72 16.05 41.88
CA GLN A 229 -36.85 16.94 40.72
C GLN A 229 -38.31 17.25 40.34
N GLU A 230 -39.31 16.80 41.12
CA GLU A 230 -40.75 16.93 40.82
C GLU A 230 -41.11 16.34 39.42
N GLN A 231 -40.45 15.25 39.02
CA GLN A 231 -40.65 14.57 37.73
C GLN A 231 -41.36 13.22 37.89
N ASP A 232 -42.53 13.26 38.51
CA ASP A 232 -43.33 12.12 38.95
C ASP A 232 -43.77 11.21 37.79
N GLU A 233 -44.18 11.83 36.66
CA GLU A 233 -44.55 11.09 35.45
C GLU A 233 -43.37 10.30 34.83
N GLU A 234 -42.13 10.70 35.10
CA GLU A 234 -40.93 9.99 34.65
C GLU A 234 -40.55 8.90 35.65
N ALA A 235 -40.72 9.15 36.96
CA ALA A 235 -40.53 8.18 38.02
C ALA A 235 -41.48 6.98 37.88
N GLU A 236 -42.78 7.20 37.63
CA GLU A 236 -43.75 6.14 37.38
C GLU A 236 -43.38 5.28 36.17
N LYS A 237 -42.90 5.90 35.08
CA LYS A 237 -42.48 5.20 33.86
C LYS A 237 -41.24 4.35 34.12
N GLU A 238 -40.25 4.88 34.84
CA GLU A 238 -39.05 4.13 35.21
C GLU A 238 -39.41 2.95 36.14
N TRP A 239 -40.30 3.17 37.10
CA TRP A 239 -40.81 2.12 37.99
C TRP A 239 -41.58 1.04 37.24
N GLU A 240 -42.42 1.41 36.28
CA GLU A 240 -43.14 0.47 35.41
C GLU A 240 -42.19 -0.42 34.60
N GLU A 241 -41.10 0.13 34.06
CA GLU A 241 -40.11 -0.63 33.30
C GLU A 241 -39.32 -1.60 34.19
N VAL A 242 -38.95 -1.14 35.39
CA VAL A 242 -38.18 -1.90 36.36
C VAL A 242 -39.02 -3.00 36.99
N SER A 243 -40.26 -2.72 37.40
CA SER A 243 -41.19 -3.71 37.96
C SER A 243 -41.45 -4.87 37.00
N LYS A 244 -41.62 -4.60 35.69
CA LYS A 244 -41.71 -5.63 34.64
C LYS A 244 -40.44 -6.50 34.52
N ILE A 245 -39.27 -5.99 34.91
CA ILE A 245 -38.01 -6.76 34.96
C ILE A 245 -37.92 -7.55 36.27
N LEU A 246 -38.29 -6.94 37.41
CA LEU A 246 -38.29 -7.59 38.73
C LEU A 246 -39.29 -8.77 38.78
N ASP A 247 -40.44 -8.65 38.12
CA ASP A 247 -41.42 -9.75 37.95
C ASP A 247 -40.81 -10.97 37.26
N LYS A 248 -39.94 -10.74 36.27
CA LYS A 248 -39.21 -11.81 35.56
C LYS A 248 -38.12 -12.43 36.44
N TRP A 249 -37.68 -11.74 37.49
CA TRP A 249 -36.63 -12.17 38.42
C TRP A 249 -37.18 -12.65 39.78
N LYS A 250 -38.48 -12.97 39.83
CA LYS A 250 -39.14 -13.50 41.04
C LYS A 250 -38.41 -14.75 41.56
N GLY A 251 -37.95 -14.69 42.81
CA GLY A 251 -37.21 -15.77 43.49
C GLY A 251 -35.68 -15.62 43.51
N VAL A 252 -35.12 -14.55 42.93
CA VAL A 252 -33.70 -14.19 43.14
C VAL A 252 -33.56 -13.44 44.47
N ALA A 253 -32.60 -13.84 45.30
CA ALA A 253 -32.34 -13.20 46.58
C ALA A 253 -32.07 -11.69 46.44
N GLY A 254 -32.74 -10.86 47.25
CA GLY A 254 -32.60 -9.39 47.26
C GLY A 254 -33.50 -8.64 46.27
N VAL A 255 -34.21 -9.32 45.36
CA VAL A 255 -35.15 -8.67 44.43
C VAL A 255 -36.43 -8.22 45.14
N GLU A 256 -36.90 -8.98 46.13
CA GLU A 256 -38.06 -8.61 46.95
C GLU A 256 -37.76 -7.39 47.83
N GLU A 257 -36.58 -7.33 48.44
CA GLU A 257 -36.11 -6.19 49.23
C GLU A 257 -35.93 -4.93 48.37
N LEU A 258 -35.43 -5.07 47.13
CA LEU A 258 -35.30 -3.97 46.19
C LEU A 258 -36.67 -3.43 45.75
N ARG A 259 -37.63 -4.33 45.54
CA ARG A 259 -39.01 -3.99 45.19
C ARG A 259 -39.68 -3.20 46.30
N GLU A 260 -39.62 -3.72 47.53
CA GLU A 260 -40.16 -3.05 48.73
C GLU A 260 -39.55 -1.65 48.90
N ARG A 261 -38.23 -1.50 48.71
CA ARG A 261 -37.56 -0.20 48.79
C ARG A 261 -37.99 0.81 47.72
N CYS A 262 -38.32 0.33 46.52
CA CYS A 262 -38.81 1.22 45.47
C CYS A 262 -40.30 1.54 45.65
N GLU A 263 -41.10 0.61 46.19
CA GLU A 263 -42.50 0.85 46.58
C GLU A 263 -42.57 1.86 47.73
N GLU A 264 -41.72 1.77 48.75
CA GLU A 264 -41.61 2.74 49.84
C GLU A 264 -41.30 4.16 49.32
N ILE A 265 -40.41 4.29 48.34
CA ILE A 265 -40.05 5.58 47.74
C ILE A 265 -41.23 6.19 46.94
N MET A 266 -42.02 5.37 46.24
CA MET A 266 -43.22 5.83 45.52
C MET A 266 -44.41 6.10 46.47
N GLU A 267 -44.53 5.36 47.58
CA GLU A 267 -45.57 5.59 48.60
C GLU A 267 -45.28 6.86 49.43
N GLU A 268 -44.01 7.17 49.71
CA GLU A 268 -43.59 8.42 50.36
C GLU A 268 -43.95 9.67 49.52
N GLU A 269 -44.01 9.54 48.19
CA GLU A 269 -44.47 10.58 47.26
C GLU A 269 -45.99 10.76 47.34
N GLU A 270 -46.77 9.67 47.23
CA GLU A 270 -48.24 9.70 47.30
C GLU A 270 -48.77 10.24 48.64
N GLU A 271 -47.99 10.15 49.74
CA GLU A 271 -48.33 10.68 51.06
C GLU A 271 -47.93 12.16 51.26
N SER A 272 -47.16 12.73 50.32
CA SER A 272 -46.64 14.11 50.37
C SER A 272 -47.45 15.15 49.57
N ASP A 273 -48.41 14.70 48.76
CA ASP A 273 -49.42 15.48 48.02
C ASP A 273 -50.75 15.67 48.80
#